data_AF-A0A520C8P0-F1
#
_entry.id   AF-A0A520C8P0-F1
#
_cell.length_a   1.000
_cell.length_b   1.000
_cell.length_c   1.000
_cell.angle_alpha   90.00
_cell.angle_beta   90.00
_cell.angle_gamma   90.00
#
_symmetry.space_group_name_H-M   'P 1'
#
loop_
_entity.id
_entity.type
_entity.pdbx_description
1 polymer ?
#
loop_
_entity_poly.entity_id
_entity_poly.type
_entity_poly.pdbx_seq_one_letter_code
_entity_poly.pdbx_strand_id
1 'polypeptide(L)' 'MLDLGTTFLQSVERSPHALALVDEGVRLSYAQWHEHIAHAAAGLGRLGLARGDRLLSILQNRHEAATLHWAC' A
#
# COMPACT_ATOMS: atom_id res chain seq x y z
N MET A 1 12.93 15.02 -5.24
CA MET A 1 11.85 15.10 -4.23
C MET A 1 11.40 13.68 -3.98
N LEU A 2 11.53 13.17 -2.76
CA LEU A 2 11.07 11.82 -2.42
C LEU A 2 9.58 11.92 -2.12
N ASP A 3 8.74 11.34 -2.97
CA ASP A 3 7.35 11.06 -2.60
C ASP A 3 7.31 9.79 -1.72
N LEU A 4 6.20 9.61 -1.02
CA LEU A 4 6.02 8.46 -0.13
C LEU A 4 6.17 7.15 -0.92
N GLY A 5 5.50 7.02 -2.06
CA GLY A 5 5.53 5.82 -2.91
C GLY A 5 6.94 5.42 -3.31
N THR A 6 7.74 6.37 -3.78
CA THR A 6 9.16 6.15 -4.10
C THR A 6 9.96 5.65 -2.89
N THR A 7 9.71 6.20 -1.70
CA THR A 7 10.39 5.78 -0.46
C THR A 7 10.02 4.36 -0.04
N PHE A 8 8.77 3.96 -0.26
CA PHE A 8 8.32 2.58 -0.02
C PHE A 8 8.96 1.61 -1.01
N LEU A 9 8.95 1.92 -2.31
CA LEU A 9 9.59 1.08 -3.33
C LEU A 9 11.08 0.86 -3.06
N GLN A 10 11.79 1.88 -2.60
CA GLN A 10 13.18 1.74 -2.17
C GLN A 10 13.35 0.75 -0.99
N SER A 11 12.37 0.68 -0.08
CA SER A 11 12.38 -0.28 1.03
C SER A 11 12.11 -1.70 0.52
N VAL A 12 11.19 -1.86 -0.44
CA VAL A 12 10.92 -3.12 -1.13
C VAL A 12 12.17 -3.64 -1.85
N GLU A 13 12.87 -2.78 -2.58
CA GLU A 13 14.10 -3.14 -3.30
C GLU A 13 15.25 -3.53 -2.36
N ARG A 14 15.44 -2.79 -1.27
CA ARG A 14 16.58 -3.02 -0.36
C ARG A 14 16.37 -4.23 0.55
N SER A 15 15.15 -4.45 1.02
CA SER A 15 14.85 -5.42 2.08
C SER A 15 13.51 -6.14 1.83
N PRO A 16 13.33 -6.83 0.70
CA PRO A 16 12.03 -7.37 0.28
C PRO A 16 11.41 -8.38 1.27
N HIS A 17 12.27 -9.11 1.99
CA HIS A 17 11.87 -10.13 2.96
C HIS A 17 11.81 -9.62 4.40
N ALA A 18 12.17 -8.37 4.67
CA ALA A 18 12.01 -7.77 5.99
C ALA A 18 10.52 -7.50 6.27
N LEU A 19 10.10 -7.66 7.52
CA LEU A 19 8.74 -7.36 7.96
C LEU A 19 8.45 -5.86 7.81
N ALA A 20 7.39 -5.55 7.07
CA ALA A 20 6.97 -4.18 6.79
C ALA A 20 5.67 -3.82 7.52
N LEU A 21 4.78 -4.81 7.68
CA LEU A 21 3.50 -4.62 8.34
C LEU A 21 3.20 -5.79 9.27
N VAL A 22 2.78 -5.46 10.49
CA VAL A 22 2.22 -6.39 11.47
C VAL A 22 0.95 -5.77 12.02
N ASP A 23 -0.16 -6.47 11.80
CA ASP A 23 -1.50 -6.16 12.31
C ASP A 23 -2.13 -7.50 12.70
N GLU A 24 -2.98 -7.59 13.71
CA GLU A 24 -3.32 -8.86 14.38
C GLU A 24 -3.54 -10.08 13.45
N GLY A 25 -2.67 -11.09 13.55
CA GLY A 25 -2.71 -12.30 12.71
C GLY A 25 -2.13 -12.15 11.30
N VAL A 26 -1.82 -10.93 10.88
CA VAL A 26 -1.22 -10.58 9.58
C VAL A 26 0.23 -10.13 9.77
N ARG A 27 1.13 -10.75 9.03
CA ARG A 27 2.55 -10.39 9.00
C ARG A 27 3.00 -10.40 7.56
N LEU A 28 3.33 -9.23 7.03
CA LEU A 28 3.72 -9.06 5.63
C LEU A 28 5.13 -8.53 5.57
N SER A 29 5.95 -9.16 4.72
CA SER A 29 7.20 -8.57 4.27
C SER A 29 6.93 -7.39 3.34
N TYR A 30 7.94 -6.56 3.07
CA TYR A 30 7.81 -5.47 2.10
C TYR A 30 7.33 -5.96 0.73
N ALA A 31 7.87 -7.08 0.22
CA ALA A 31 7.44 -7.67 -1.04
C ALA A 31 5.97 -8.10 -1.02
N GLN A 32 5.54 -8.80 0.04
CA GLN A 32 4.15 -9.27 0.17
C GLN A 32 3.18 -8.09 0.29
N TRP A 33 3.53 -7.07 1.07
CA TRP A 33 2.68 -5.90 1.22
C TRP A 33 2.62 -5.08 -0.07
N HIS A 34 3.73 -4.98 -0.81
CA HIS A 34 3.75 -4.34 -2.13
C HIS A 34 2.78 -5.00 -3.12
N GLU A 35 2.68 -6.34 -3.14
CA GLU A 35 1.69 -7.03 -3.98
C GLU A 35 0.25 -6.64 -3.61
N HIS A 36 -0.05 -6.54 -2.31
CA HIS A 36 -1.37 -6.12 -1.84
C HIS A 36 -1.68 -4.67 -2.26
N ILE A 37 -0.71 -3.76 -2.11
CA ILE A 37 -0.82 -2.36 -2.53
C ILE A 37 -1.05 -2.28 -4.05
N ALA A 38 -0.28 -3.02 -4.84
CA ALA A 38 -0.41 -3.05 -6.29
C ALA A 38 -1.79 -3.57 -6.74
N HIS A 39 -2.31 -4.62 -6.10
CA HIS A 39 -3.65 -5.12 -6.36
C HIS A 39 -4.74 -4.10 -5.99
N ALA A 40 -4.60 -3.41 -4.86
CA ALA A 40 -5.53 -2.36 -4.45
C ALA A 40 -5.52 -1.19 -5.46
N ALA A 41 -4.34 -0.70 -5.85
CA ALA A 41 -4.18 0.38 -6.83
C ALA A 41 -4.79 0.00 -8.19
N ALA A 42 -4.53 -1.22 -8.67
CA ALA A 42 -5.13 -1.72 -9.90
C ALA A 42 -6.67 -1.84 -9.79
N GLY A 43 -7.19 -2.21 -8.62
CA GLY A 43 -8.63 -2.23 -8.33
C GLY A 43 -9.26 -0.85 -8.39
N LEU A 44 -8.64 0.16 -7.77
CA LEU A 44 -9.09 1.56 -7.84
C LEU A 44 -9.10 2.07 -9.28
N GLY A 45 -8.07 1.76 -10.08
CA GLY A 45 -8.03 2.09 -11.50
C GLY A 45 -9.19 1.46 -12.29
N ARG A 46 -9.55 0.20 -12.01
CA ARG A 46 -10.72 -0.46 -12.62
C ARG A 46 -12.05 0.16 -12.19
N LEU A 47 -12.12 0.78 -11.01
CA LEU A 47 -13.28 1.54 -10.54
C LEU A 47 -13.35 2.95 -11.14
N GLY A 48 -12.37 3.34 -11.95
CA GLY A 48 -12.34 4.62 -12.66
C GLY A 48 -11.59 5.73 -11.95
N LEU A 49 -10.88 5.44 -10.84
CA LEU A 49 -10.03 6.45 -10.20
C LEU A 49 -8.78 6.73 -11.04
N ALA A 50 -8.47 8.01 -11.17
CA ALA A 50 -7.29 8.52 -11.84
C ALA A 50 -6.52 9.51 -10.96
N ARG A 51 -5.31 9.86 -11.41
CA ARG A 51 -4.47 10.86 -10.72
C ARG A 51 -5.23 12.19 -10.60
N GLY A 52 -5.35 12.68 -9.36
CA GLY A 52 -6.03 13.93 -9.05
C GLY A 52 -7.46 13.75 -8.51
N ASP A 53 -8.02 12.54 -8.62
CA ASP A 53 -9.29 12.22 -7.98
C ASP A 53 -9.14 12.18 -6.45
N ARG A 54 -10.28 12.31 -5.76
CA ARG A 54 -10.34 12.33 -4.30
C ARG A 54 -11.10 11.11 -3.80
N LEU A 55 -10.44 10.31 -2.96
CA LEU A 55 -11.01 9.16 -2.29
C LEU A 55 -11.20 9.48 -0.80
N LEU A 56 -12.39 9.21 -0.26
CA LEU A 56 -12.63 9.21 1.19
C LEU A 56 -12.56 7.77 1.70
N SER A 57 -11.60 7.48 2.58
CA SER A 57 -11.51 6.20 3.29
C SER A 57 -12.14 6.31 4.68
N ILE A 58 -13.13 5.48 4.99
CA ILE A 58 -13.71 5.33 6.33
C ILE A 58 -13.42 3.92 6.82
N LEU A 59 -12.25 3.73 7.43
CA LEU A 59 -11.74 2.45 7.89
C LEU A 59 -11.15 2.58 9.30
N GLN A 60 -11.13 1.48 10.05
CA GLN A 60 -10.40 1.40 11.33
C GLN A 60 -8.88 1.38 11.07
N ASN A 61 -8.08 1.64 12.11
CA ASN A 61 -6.62 1.51 12.01
C ASN A 61 -6.21 0.02 11.94
N ARG A 62 -6.16 -0.52 10.73
CA ARG A 62 -5.80 -1.90 10.38
C ARG A 62 -5.08 -1.95 9.04
N HIS A 63 -4.52 -3.11 8.71
CA HIS A 63 -3.67 -3.30 7.54
C HIS A 63 -4.34 -2.91 6.22
N GLU A 64 -5.66 -3.03 6.09
CA GLU A 64 -6.42 -2.59 4.92
C GLU A 64 -6.39 -1.07 4.77
N ALA A 65 -6.50 -0.32 5.87
CA ALA A 65 -6.43 1.14 5.83
C ALA A 65 -5.03 1.62 5.41
N ALA A 66 -3.98 0.99 5.96
CA ALA A 66 -2.61 1.26 5.56
C ALA A 66 -2.38 0.91 4.07
N THR A 67 -2.85 -0.26 3.63
CA THR A 67 -2.72 -0.71 2.23
C THR A 67 -3.43 0.24 1.27
N LEU A 68 -4.64 0.70 1.61
CA LEU A 68 -5.39 1.65 0.79
C LEU A 68 -4.69 3.02 0.69
N HIS A 69 -4.13 3.50 1.81
CA HIS A 69 -3.37 4.75 1.82
C HIS A 69 -2.17 4.71 0.86
N TRP A 70 -1.44 3.60 0.84
CA TRP A 70 -0.28 3.41 -0.04
C TRP A 70 -0.66 3.15 -1.51
N ALA A 71 -1.91 2.81 -1.79
CA ALA A 71 -2.40 2.54 -3.15
C ALA A 71 -2.91 3.79 -3.90
N CYS A 72 -3.03 4.93 -3.22
CA CYS A 72 -3.51 6.21 -3.78
C CYS A 72 -2.34 7.15 -4.12
#